data_AF-A0A376VHA5-F1
#
_entry.id   AF-A0A376VHA5-F1
#
_cell.length_a   1.000
_cell.length_b   1.000
_cell.length_c   1.000
_cell.angle_alpha   90.00
_cell.angle_beta   90.00
_cell.angle_gamma   90.00
#
_symmetry.space_group_name_H-M   'P 1'
#
loop_
_entity.id
_entity.type
_entity.pdbx_description
1 polymer ?
#
loop_
_entity_poly.entity_id
_entity_poly.type
_entity_poly.pdbx_seq_one_letter_code
_entity_poly.pdbx_strand_id
1 'polypeptide(L)'
;MTIPVVGVALFQFGAGTEFWSCFAVYLIIQALDGNLLVPVLFSEAVNLHPLVIILSVVIFGGLWGFWGVFFAIPLATLIKAVIHAWPDGQIAQE
;
A
#
# COMPACT_ATOMS: atom_id res chain seq x y z
N MET A 1 12.01 -3.63 -5.94
CA MET A 1 13.09 -3.47 -4.94
C MET A 1 14.13 -4.60 -4.98
N THR A 2 13.81 -5.77 -5.55
CA THR A 2 14.68 -6.96 -5.56
C THR A 2 15.91 -6.83 -6.45
N ILE A 3 15.78 -6.19 -7.62
CA ILE A 3 16.85 -6.13 -8.64
C ILE A 3 18.12 -5.44 -8.10
N PRO A 4 18.06 -4.26 -7.46
CA PRO A 4 19.25 -3.64 -6.89
C PRO A 4 19.88 -4.45 -5.75
N VAL A 5 19.08 -5.07 -4.87
CA VAL A 5 19.57 -5.85 -3.73
C VAL A 5 20.35 -7.07 -4.19
N VAL A 6 19.80 -7.81 -5.15
CA VAL A 6 20.47 -8.99 -5.74
C VAL A 6 21.74 -8.56 -6.48
N GLY A 7 21.69 -7.44 -7.23
CA GLY A 7 22.86 -6.89 -7.91
C GLY A 7 23.99 -6.56 -6.93
N VAL A 8 23.70 -5.81 -5.86
CA VAL A 8 24.70 -5.45 -4.84
C VAL A 8 25.25 -6.70 -4.14
N ALA A 9 24.40 -7.65 -3.79
CA ALA A 9 24.84 -8.89 -3.14
C ALA A 9 25.76 -9.73 -4.04
N LEU A 10 25.46 -9.82 -5.35
CA LEU A 10 26.31 -10.51 -6.32
C LEU A 10 27.65 -9.79 -6.53
N PHE A 11 27.66 -8.46 -6.61
CA PHE A 11 28.89 -7.68 -6.75
C PHE A 11 29.78 -7.75 -5.50
N GLN A 12 29.19 -7.79 -4.32
CA GLN A 12 29.90 -7.81 -3.04
C GLN A 12 30.44 -9.21 -2.67
N PHE A 13 29.62 -10.26 -2.85
CA PHE A 13 29.91 -11.60 -2.34
C PHE A 13 30.17 -12.64 -3.45
N GLY A 14 29.99 -12.28 -4.73
CA GLY A 14 30.02 -13.22 -5.84
C GLY A 14 28.90 -14.25 -5.76
N ALA A 15 29.09 -15.43 -6.37
CA ALA A 15 28.16 -16.56 -6.30
C ALA A 15 28.50 -17.53 -5.14
N GLY A 16 29.05 -17.02 -4.05
CA GLY A 16 29.44 -17.81 -2.88
C GLY A 16 28.27 -18.20 -1.97
N THR A 17 28.57 -18.97 -0.92
CA THR A 17 27.57 -19.40 0.08
C THR A 17 26.91 -18.21 0.78
N GLU A 18 27.65 -17.13 1.03
CA GLU A 18 27.13 -15.90 1.65
C GLU A 18 26.05 -15.22 0.79
N PHE A 19 26.19 -15.25 -0.54
CA PHE A 19 25.18 -14.72 -1.45
C PHE A 19 23.87 -15.51 -1.34
N TRP A 20 23.94 -16.84 -1.37
CA TRP A 20 22.75 -17.70 -1.29
C TRP A 20 22.04 -17.59 0.06
N SER A 21 22.80 -17.52 1.16
CA SER A 21 22.23 -17.27 2.49
C SER A 21 21.54 -15.92 2.58
N CYS A 22 22.18 -14.85 2.09
CA CYS A 22 21.59 -13.51 2.05
C CYS A 22 20.31 -13.47 1.18
N PHE A 23 20.36 -14.09 0.00
CA PHE A 23 19.23 -14.15 -0.92
C PHE A 23 18.05 -14.92 -0.32
N ALA A 24 18.30 -16.04 0.35
CA ALA A 24 17.26 -16.82 1.01
C ALA A 24 16.55 -16.02 2.12
N VAL A 25 17.32 -15.34 2.98
CA VAL A 25 16.75 -14.47 4.03
C VAL A 25 15.96 -13.31 3.42
N TYR A 26 16.49 -12.69 2.37
CA TYR A 26 15.82 -11.62 1.66
C TYR A 26 14.48 -12.07 1.06
N LEU A 27 14.42 -13.26 0.46
CA LEU A 27 13.17 -13.82 -0.06
C LEU A 27 12.13 -14.02 1.03
N ILE A 28 12.53 -14.49 2.21
CA ILE A 28 11.62 -14.63 3.37
C ILE A 28 11.07 -13.27 3.77
N ILE A 29 11.94 -12.26 3.90
CA ILE A 29 11.52 -10.89 4.22
C ILE A 29 10.55 -10.37 3.16
N GLN A 30 10.83 -10.59 1.88
CA GLN A 30 9.99 -10.10 0.78
C GLN A 30 8.62 -10.79 0.74
N ALA A 31 8.57 -12.09 1.04
CA ALA A 31 7.33 -12.83 1.16
C ALA A 31 6.49 -12.31 2.35
N LEU A 32 7.13 -12.03 3.48
CA LEU A 32 6.46 -11.45 4.64
C LEU A 32 5.98 -10.02 4.37
N ASP A 33 6.80 -9.20 3.71
CA ASP A 33 6.49 -7.81 3.36
C ASP A 33 5.27 -7.72 2.45
N GLY A 34 5.29 -8.44 1.32
CA GLY A 34 4.21 -8.39 0.34
C GLY A 34 2.93 -9.11 0.76
N ASN A 35 3.03 -10.23 1.49
CA ASN A 35 1.86 -11.07 1.78
C ASN A 35 1.25 -10.85 3.17
N LEU A 36 2.00 -10.27 4.12
CA LEU A 36 1.54 -10.11 5.50
C LEU A 36 1.64 -8.65 5.98
N LEU A 37 2.83 -8.05 5.95
CA LEU A 37 3.04 -6.70 6.50
C LEU A 37 2.20 -5.67 5.76
N VAL A 38 2.22 -5.67 4.42
CA VAL A 38 1.41 -4.75 3.62
C VAL A 38 -0.09 -4.93 3.92
N PRO A 39 -0.72 -6.12 3.79
CA PRO A 39 -2.12 -6.28 4.15
C PRO A 39 -2.44 -5.88 5.59
N VAL A 40 -1.59 -6.22 6.56
CA VAL A 40 -1.82 -5.88 7.97
C VAL A 40 -1.77 -4.37 8.21
N LEU A 41 -0.76 -3.66 7.70
CA LEU A 41 -0.67 -2.20 7.82
C LEU A 41 -1.80 -1.47 7.07
N PHE A 42 -2.20 -1.95 5.90
CA PHE A 42 -3.22 -1.30 5.08
C PHE A 42 -4.66 -1.74 5.42
N SER A 43 -4.86 -2.84 6.15
CA SER A 43 -6.18 -3.36 6.55
C SER A 43 -6.94 -2.38 7.46
N GLU A 44 -6.23 -1.67 8.35
CA GLU A 44 -6.82 -0.67 9.23
C GLU A 44 -7.08 0.66 8.50
N ALA A 45 -6.09 1.13 7.74
CA ALA A 45 -6.19 2.40 7.01
C ALA A 45 -7.27 2.38 5.91
N VAL A 46 -7.40 1.28 5.17
CA VAL A 46 -8.25 1.18 3.97
C VAL A 46 -9.44 0.25 4.17
N ASN A 47 -10.10 0.33 5.34
CA ASN A 47 -11.40 -0.30 5.57
C ASN A 47 -12.51 0.43 4.77
N LEU A 48 -12.44 0.37 3.43
CA LEU A 48 -13.40 0.98 2.51
C LEU A 48 -14.41 -0.08 2.09
N HIS A 49 -15.70 0.23 2.25
CA HIS A 49 -16.75 -0.64 1.74
C HIS A 49 -16.63 -0.72 0.20
N PRO A 50 -16.78 -1.91 -0.45
CA PRO A 50 -16.61 -2.06 -1.90
C PRO A 50 -17.44 -1.06 -2.73
N LEU A 51 -18.60 -0.64 -2.21
CA LEU A 51 -19.43 0.42 -2.80
C LEU A 51 -18.67 1.75 -2.98
N VAL A 52 -17.85 2.15 -1.99
CA VAL A 52 -17.09 3.41 -2.04
C VAL A 52 -16.04 3.37 -3.15
N ILE A 53 -15.44 2.19 -3.38
CA ILE A 53 -14.48 1.96 -4.47
C ILE A 53 -15.19 2.12 -5.82
N ILE A 54 -16.34 1.45 -5.99
CA ILE A 54 -17.12 1.52 -7.23
C ILE A 54 -17.59 2.97 -7.49
N LEU A 55 -18.12 3.65 -6.48
CA LEU A 55 -18.54 5.05 -6.59
C LEU A 55 -17.37 5.96 -6.97
N SER A 56 -16.21 5.78 -6.33
CA SER A 56 -15.01 6.55 -6.65
C SER A 56 -14.55 6.30 -8.09
N VAL A 57 -14.57 5.05 -8.56
CA VAL A 57 -14.23 4.71 -9.95
C VAL A 57 -15.20 5.34 -10.95
N VAL A 58 -16.51 5.33 -10.68
CA VAL A 58 -17.52 5.94 -11.56
C VAL A 58 -17.38 7.46 -11.59
N ILE A 59 -17.20 8.10 -10.43
CA ILE A 59 -17.06 9.55 -10.32
C ILE A 59 -15.75 10.01 -10.95
N PHE A 60 -14.61 9.50 -10.48
CA PHE A 60 -13.30 9.95 -10.99
C PHE A 60 -13.05 9.47 -12.42
N GLY A 61 -13.47 8.25 -12.77
CA GLY A 61 -13.42 7.75 -14.14
C GLY A 61 -14.28 8.57 -15.10
N GLY A 62 -15.43 9.09 -14.65
CA GLY A 62 -16.25 10.02 -15.43
C GLY A 62 -15.61 11.40 -15.61
N LEU A 63 -14.84 11.88 -14.63
CA LEU A 63 -14.20 13.20 -14.66
C LEU A 63 -13.01 13.27 -15.64
N TRP A 64 -12.10 12.30 -15.58
CA TRP A 64 -10.83 12.32 -16.35
C TRP A 64 -10.56 11.03 -17.17
N GLY A 65 -11.52 10.12 -17.26
CA GLY A 65 -11.34 8.86 -17.98
C GLY A 65 -10.37 7.91 -17.29
N PHE A 66 -9.41 7.39 -18.06
CA PHE A 66 -8.43 6.41 -17.58
C PHE A 66 -7.66 6.86 -16.33
N TRP A 67 -7.20 8.12 -16.33
CA TRP A 67 -6.45 8.67 -15.19
C TRP A 67 -7.29 8.73 -13.92
N GLY A 68 -8.58 9.05 -14.04
CA GLY A 68 -9.50 9.05 -12.91
C GLY A 68 -9.74 7.67 -12.32
N VAL A 69 -9.78 6.63 -13.15
CA VAL A 69 -9.88 5.24 -12.69
C VAL A 69 -8.60 4.81 -11.95
N PHE A 70 -7.41 5.16 -12.47
CA PHE A 70 -6.13 4.85 -11.83
C PHE A 70 -6.02 5.46 -10.42
N PHE A 71 -6.47 6.69 -10.25
CA PHE A 71 -6.42 7.40 -8.96
C PHE A 71 -7.62 7.14 -8.03
N ALA A 72 -8.61 6.33 -8.43
CA ALA A 72 -9.84 6.16 -7.68
C ALA A 72 -9.63 5.61 -6.25
N ILE A 73 -8.74 4.61 -6.07
CA ILE A 73 -8.47 4.01 -4.75
C ILE A 73 -7.71 4.99 -3.83
N PRO A 74 -6.61 5.65 -4.26
CA PRO A 74 -5.96 6.69 -3.47
C PRO A 74 -6.90 7.82 -3.03
N LEU A 75 -7.72 8.34 -3.94
CA LEU A 75 -8.65 9.44 -3.66
C LEU A 75 -9.78 9.00 -2.71
N ALA A 76 -10.34 7.81 -2.88
CA ALA A 76 -11.33 7.25 -1.95
C ALA A 76 -10.77 7.15 -0.53
N THR A 77 -9.52 6.69 -0.42
CA THR A 77 -8.81 6.56 0.86
C THR A 77 -8.54 7.92 1.49
N LEU A 78 -8.14 8.92 0.69
CA LEU A 78 -7.94 10.29 1.15
C LEU A 78 -9.22 10.90 1.70
N ILE A 79 -10.34 10.80 0.97
CA ILE A 79 -11.63 11.34 1.41
C ILE A 79 -12.04 10.69 2.74
N LYS A 80 -11.94 9.37 2.85
CA LYS A 80 -12.23 8.64 4.09
C LYS A 80 -11.34 9.12 5.25
N ALA A 81 -10.04 9.29 5.01
CA ALA A 81 -9.11 9.76 6.02
C ALA A 81 -9.41 11.19 6.49
N VAL A 82 -9.76 12.09 5.56
CA VAL A 82 -10.14 13.47 5.90
C VAL A 82 -11.43 13.50 6.72
N ILE A 83 -12.44 12.71 6.34
CA ILE A 83 -13.69 12.61 7.11
C ILE A 83 -13.42 12.06 8.51
N HIS A 84 -12.60 11.01 8.62
CA HIS A 84 -12.27 10.40 9.92
C HIS A 84 -11.42 11.30 10.81
N ALA A 85 -10.54 12.12 10.22
CA ALA A 85 -9.73 13.09 10.94
C ALA A 85 -10.45 14.41 11.22
N TRP A 86 -11.68 14.59 10.73
CA TRP A 86 -12.43 15.82 10.94
C TRP A 86 -12.81 15.91 12.43
N PRO A 87 -12.51 17.03 13.13
CA PRO A 87 -12.87 17.17 14.52
C PRO A 87 -14.40 17.17 14.65
N ASP A 88 -14.96 16.12 15.25
CA ASP A 88 -16.31 16.16 15.76
C ASP A 88 -16.31 17.20 16.86
N GLY A 89 -16.93 18.36 16.61
CA GLY A 89 -17.08 19.39 17.62
C GLY A 89 -17.66 18.73 18.86
N GLN A 90 -16.89 18.69 19.94
CA GLN A 90 -17.40 18.31 21.25
C GLN A 90 -18.51 19.31 21.57
N ILE A 91 -19.75 18.93 21.26
CA ILE A 91 -20.91 19.58 21.84
C ILE A 91 -20.78 19.23 23.31
N ALA A 92 -20.25 20.19 24.06
CA ALA A 92 -20.22 20.18 25.51
C ALA A 92 -21.65 19.84 25.97
N GLN A 93 -21.83 18.60 26.42
CA GLN A 93 -22.96 18.22 27.24
C GLN A 93 -22.58 18.64 28.66
N GLU A 94 -22.82 19.91 28.97
CA GLU A 94 -23.05 20.37 30.35
C GLU A 94 -24.53 20.17 30.70
#